data_AF-A0A7K5CMJ2-F1
#
_entry.id   AF-A0A7K5CMJ2-F1
#
_cell.length_a   1.000
_cell.length_b   1.000
_cell.length_c   1.000
_cell.angle_alpha   90.00
_cell.angle_beta   90.00
_cell.angle_gamma   90.00
#
_symmetry.space_group_name_H-M   'P 1'
#
loop_
_entity.id
_entity.type
_entity.pdbx_description
1 polymer ?
#
loop_
_entity_poly.entity_id
_entity_poly.type
_entity_poly.pdbx_seq_one_letter_code
_entity_poly.pdbx_strand_id
1 'polypeptide(L)'
;IYSFCFHRIKMLDGLAPFDFKTNPSWINPYYLVLVISLEITFFLCGLLFALVVEEWVWDYAVTVTIIHIIITSVVMSEFPLMLHWWLALGSGVISMICGGQILAYCLFKDNFIYPILDDF
;
A
#
# COMPACT_ATOMS: atom_id res chain seq x y z
N ILE A 1 12.76 24.05 11.49
CA ILE A 1 12.40 23.20 10.31
C ILE A 1 13.18 21.88 10.31
N TYR A 2 14.52 21.90 10.33
CA TYR A 2 15.35 20.68 10.43
C TYR A 2 15.06 19.81 11.67
N SER A 3 14.86 20.42 12.85
CA SER A 3 14.52 19.67 14.08
C SER A 3 13.14 19.02 14.07
N PHE A 4 12.17 19.60 13.33
CA PHE A 4 10.81 19.04 13.20
C PHE A 4 10.82 17.83 12.25
N CYS A 5 11.63 17.90 11.20
CA CYS A 5 11.85 16.80 10.26
C CYS A 5 12.57 15.62 10.95
N PHE A 6 13.60 15.90 11.78
CA PHE A 6 14.33 14.85 12.50
C PHE A 6 13.48 14.13 13.56
N HIS A 7 12.56 14.84 14.23
CA HIS A 7 11.60 14.21 15.15
C HIS A 7 10.59 13.34 14.42
N ARG A 8 10.09 13.77 13.24
CA ARG A 8 9.21 12.99 12.36
C ARG A 8 9.89 11.71 11.84
N ILE A 9 11.20 11.75 11.56
CA ILE A 9 11.98 10.58 11.12
C ILE A 9 12.19 9.58 12.27
N LYS A 10 12.43 10.03 13.50
CA LYS A 10 12.47 9.13 14.67
C LYS A 10 11.14 8.43 14.97
N MET A 11 10.06 9.02 14.48
CA MET A 11 8.69 8.53 14.63
C MET A 11 8.25 7.65 13.47
N LEU A 12 9.02 7.65 12.37
CA LEU A 12 8.98 6.64 11.32
C LEU A 12 9.66 5.37 11.84
N ASP A 13 9.11 4.86 12.94
CA ASP A 13 9.43 3.54 13.43
C ASP A 13 9.11 2.54 12.30
N GLY A 14 9.93 1.50 12.12
CA GLY A 14 9.62 0.44 11.14
C GLY A 14 8.28 -0.25 11.44
N LEU A 15 7.77 -0.04 12.66
CA LEU A 15 6.46 -0.48 13.13
C LEU A 15 5.29 0.41 12.66
N ALA A 16 5.55 1.62 12.15
CA ALA A 16 4.52 2.58 11.76
C ALA A 16 3.45 2.04 10.78
N PRO A 17 3.77 1.25 9.74
CA PRO A 17 2.73 0.69 8.88
C PRO A 17 1.92 -0.43 9.56
N PHE A 18 2.38 -0.98 10.69
CA PHE A 18 1.75 -2.10 11.38
C PHE A 18 0.96 -1.68 12.63
N ASP A 19 1.16 -0.48 13.17
CA ASP A 19 0.45 -0.03 14.37
C ASP A 19 -1.00 0.36 14.08
N PHE A 20 -1.93 -0.42 14.64
CA PHE A 20 -3.38 -0.18 14.59
C PHE A 20 -3.99 0.27 15.92
N LYS A 21 -3.21 0.29 17.02
CA LYS A 21 -3.71 0.57 18.38
C LYS A 21 -3.88 2.07 18.63
N THR A 22 -3.21 2.90 17.85
CA THR A 22 -3.32 4.35 17.96
C THR A 22 -4.74 4.84 17.66
N ASN A 23 -5.29 5.63 18.59
CA ASN A 23 -6.61 6.22 18.44
C ASN A 23 -6.68 7.18 17.25
N PRO A 24 -7.77 7.14 16.45
CA PRO A 24 -7.92 7.99 15.28
C PRO A 24 -7.99 9.46 15.68
N SER A 25 -7.07 10.27 15.16
CA SER A 25 -7.08 11.72 15.34
C SER A 25 -6.32 12.41 14.21
N TRP A 26 -7.06 13.15 13.39
CA TRP A 26 -6.49 13.94 12.27
C TRP A 26 -5.61 15.11 12.73
N ILE A 27 -5.66 15.46 14.01
CA ILE A 27 -4.82 16.51 14.61
C ILE A 27 -3.54 15.90 15.17
N ASN A 28 -3.56 14.61 15.53
CA ASN A 28 -2.40 13.92 16.07
C ASN A 28 -1.38 13.62 14.94
N PRO A 29 -0.19 14.26 14.95
CA PRO A 29 0.81 14.01 13.92
C PRO A 29 1.31 12.56 13.92
N TYR A 30 1.22 11.84 15.05
CA TYR A 30 1.53 10.40 15.13
C TYR A 30 0.59 9.57 14.28
N TYR A 31 -0.71 9.70 14.52
CA TYR A 31 -1.73 8.99 13.75
C TYR A 31 -1.64 9.28 12.25
N LEU A 32 -1.41 10.55 11.87
CA LEU A 32 -1.21 10.90 10.46
C LEU A 32 -0.01 10.19 9.84
N VAL A 33 1.10 10.09 10.57
CA VAL A 33 2.30 9.39 10.07
C VAL A 33 2.04 7.90 9.89
N LEU A 34 1.29 7.25 10.78
CA LEU A 34 0.91 5.84 10.63
C LEU A 34 0.10 5.61 9.35
N VAL A 35 -0.97 6.39 9.15
CA VAL A 35 -1.84 6.27 7.96
C VAL A 35 -1.06 6.57 6.68
N ILE A 36 -0.29 7.66 6.66
CA ILE A 36 0.51 8.04 5.48
C ILE A 36 1.57 6.97 5.19
N SER A 37 2.21 6.40 6.21
CA SER A 37 3.20 5.34 6.04
C SER A 37 2.57 4.09 5.45
N LEU A 38 1.40 3.68 5.92
CA LEU A 38 0.65 2.55 5.38
C LEU A 38 0.30 2.79 3.90
N GLU A 39 -0.29 3.95 3.59
CA GLU A 39 -0.69 4.33 2.22
C GLU A 39 0.51 4.34 1.25
N ILE A 40 1.62 4.98 1.65
CA ILE A 40 2.83 5.04 0.83
C ILE A 40 3.40 3.64 0.61
N THR A 41 3.40 2.78 1.64
CA THR A 41 3.92 1.41 1.52
C THR A 41 3.13 0.62 0.49
N PHE A 42 1.79 0.65 0.58
CA PHE A 42 0.91 -0.04 -0.37
C PHE A 42 1.01 0.54 -1.78
N PHE A 43 1.04 1.87 -1.91
CA PHE A 43 1.19 2.53 -3.20
C PHE A 43 2.52 2.18 -3.89
N LEU A 44 3.64 2.26 -3.17
CA LEU A 44 4.96 1.91 -3.70
C LEU A 44 5.06 0.43 -4.04
N CYS A 45 4.47 -0.46 -3.23
CA CYS A 45 4.39 -1.89 -3.57
C CYS A 45 3.62 -2.09 -4.88
N GLY A 46 2.49 -1.40 -5.08
CA GLY A 46 1.73 -1.46 -6.33
C GLY A 46 2.53 -1.03 -7.55
N LEU A 47 3.26 0.08 -7.44
CA LEU A 47 4.11 0.57 -8.53
C LEU A 47 5.25 -0.39 -8.85
N LEU A 48 6.01 -0.84 -7.83
CA LEU A 48 7.15 -1.74 -8.03
C LEU A 48 6.72 -3.08 -8.64
N PHE A 49 5.59 -3.62 -8.20
CA PHE A 49 5.14 -4.91 -8.68
C PHE A 49 4.39 -4.85 -10.01
N ALA A 50 3.76 -3.73 -10.36
CA ALA A 50 3.25 -3.54 -11.73
C ALA A 50 4.38 -3.51 -12.78
N LEU A 51 5.63 -3.20 -12.39
CA LEU A 51 6.80 -3.33 -13.26
C LEU A 51 7.26 -4.78 -13.43
N VAL A 52 6.99 -5.65 -12.45
CA VAL A 52 7.47 -7.03 -12.41
C VAL A 52 6.42 -8.02 -12.91
N VAL A 53 5.16 -7.74 -12.59
CA VAL A 53 4.00 -8.61 -12.75
C VAL A 53 3.11 -7.94 -13.81
N GLU A 54 3.47 -8.17 -15.08
CA GLU A 54 2.82 -7.54 -16.25
C GLU A 54 1.32 -7.88 -16.34
N GLU A 55 0.95 -9.07 -15.86
CA GLU A 55 -0.42 -9.55 -15.79
C GLU A 55 -0.75 -9.95 -14.34
N TRP A 56 -1.98 -9.71 -13.86
CA TRP A 56 -2.50 -10.18 -12.55
C TRP A 56 -2.15 -9.33 -11.31
N VAL A 57 -2.09 -8.00 -11.44
CA VAL A 57 -1.89 -7.04 -10.32
C VAL A 57 -2.85 -7.26 -9.12
N TRP A 58 -4.06 -7.75 -9.38
CA TRP A 58 -5.06 -8.03 -8.33
C TRP A 58 -4.68 -9.21 -7.43
N ASP A 59 -4.12 -10.29 -7.97
CA ASP A 59 -3.70 -11.44 -7.16
C ASP A 59 -2.55 -11.04 -6.25
N TYR A 60 -1.62 -10.25 -6.78
CA TYR A 60 -0.55 -9.65 -6.00
C TYR A 60 -1.11 -8.78 -4.87
N ALA A 61 -2.06 -7.90 -5.18
CA ALA A 61 -2.69 -7.04 -4.18
C ALA A 61 -3.28 -7.84 -3.01
N VAL A 62 -3.96 -8.95 -3.31
CA VAL A 62 -4.51 -9.86 -2.30
C VAL A 62 -3.40 -10.48 -1.46
N THR A 63 -2.34 -11.00 -2.08
CA THR A 63 -1.23 -11.65 -1.35
C THR A 63 -0.50 -10.70 -0.40
N VAL A 64 -0.18 -9.48 -0.84
CA VAL A 64 0.44 -8.45 0.01
C VAL A 64 -0.44 -8.11 1.18
N THR A 65 -1.73 -7.94 0.95
CA THR A 65 -2.70 -7.60 1.99
C THR A 65 -2.76 -8.69 3.06
N ILE A 66 -2.83 -9.95 2.65
CA ILE A 66 -2.83 -11.10 3.58
C ILE A 66 -1.52 -11.14 4.39
N ILE A 67 -0.37 -11.03 3.72
CA ILE A 67 0.94 -11.02 4.38
C ILE A 67 1.02 -9.85 5.37
N HIS A 68 0.56 -8.67 4.98
CA HIS A 68 0.53 -7.50 5.85
C HIS A 68 -0.34 -7.73 7.09
N ILE A 69 -1.55 -8.29 6.94
CA ILE A 69 -2.43 -8.62 8.09
C ILE A 69 -1.73 -9.62 9.03
N ILE A 70 -1.07 -10.65 8.49
CA ILE A 70 -0.34 -11.65 9.29
C ILE A 70 0.81 -10.99 10.05
N ILE A 71 1.66 -10.22 9.38
CA ILE A 71 2.79 -9.53 10.00
C ILE A 71 2.30 -8.54 11.05
N THR A 72 1.30 -7.71 10.74
CA THR A 72 0.66 -6.79 11.69
C THR A 72 0.17 -7.54 12.93
N SER A 73 -0.48 -8.68 12.75
CA SER A 73 -0.98 -9.49 13.87
C SER A 73 0.15 -10.04 14.74
N VAL A 74 1.24 -10.52 14.12
CA VAL A 74 2.42 -11.03 14.83
C VAL A 74 3.14 -9.90 15.58
N VAL A 75 3.39 -8.78 14.91
CA VAL A 75 4.10 -7.61 15.46
C VAL A 75 3.34 -7.02 16.64
N MET A 76 2.03 -6.88 16.53
CA MET A 76 1.18 -6.30 17.57
C MET A 76 0.75 -7.32 18.63
N SER A 77 1.09 -8.60 18.43
CA SER A 77 0.67 -9.76 19.24
C SER A 77 -0.84 -9.90 19.41
N GLU A 78 -1.62 -9.25 18.55
CA GLU A 78 -3.07 -9.14 18.58
C GLU A 78 -3.60 -9.00 17.16
N PHE A 79 -4.77 -9.57 16.90
CA PHE A 79 -5.42 -9.41 15.60
C PHE A 79 -6.07 -8.01 15.49
N PRO A 80 -5.88 -7.29 14.37
CA PRO A 80 -6.46 -5.96 14.19
C PRO A 80 -7.98 -6.02 14.02
N LEU A 81 -8.72 -5.65 15.06
CA LEU A 81 -10.19 -5.56 15.04
C LEU A 81 -10.71 -4.14 14.80
N MET A 82 -9.79 -3.17 14.68
CA MET A 82 -10.09 -1.74 14.69
C MET A 82 -10.55 -1.28 13.31
N LEU A 83 -11.80 -0.81 13.20
CA LEU A 83 -12.41 -0.42 11.92
C LEU A 83 -11.61 0.66 11.17
N HIS A 84 -11.07 1.66 11.87
CA HIS A 84 -10.30 2.74 11.24
C HIS A 84 -9.04 2.22 10.55
N TRP A 85 -8.41 1.18 11.11
CA TRP A 85 -7.27 0.52 10.48
C TRP A 85 -7.68 -0.25 9.22
N TRP A 86 -8.81 -0.97 9.25
CA TRP A 86 -9.35 -1.64 8.06
C TRP A 86 -9.71 -0.66 6.93
N LEU A 87 -10.20 0.53 7.27
CA LEU A 87 -10.46 1.59 6.28
C LEU A 87 -9.17 2.10 5.64
N ALA A 88 -8.13 2.36 6.45
CA ALA A 88 -6.82 2.79 5.96
C ALA A 88 -6.13 1.69 5.12
N LEU A 89 -6.26 0.43 5.54
CA LEU A 89 -5.78 -0.70 4.75
C LEU A 89 -6.54 -0.80 3.42
N GLY A 90 -7.87 -0.68 3.45
CA GLY A 90 -8.72 -0.73 2.28
C GLY A 90 -8.40 0.37 1.26
N SER A 91 -8.17 1.61 1.72
CA SER A 91 -7.73 2.70 0.83
C SER A 91 -6.35 2.44 0.24
N GLY A 92 -5.40 1.94 1.03
CA GLY A 92 -4.08 1.54 0.54
C GLY A 92 -4.15 0.47 -0.54
N VAL A 93 -5.00 -0.55 -0.36
CA VAL A 93 -5.21 -1.62 -1.36
C VAL A 93 -5.83 -1.09 -2.66
N ILE A 94 -6.83 -0.21 -2.56
CA ILE A 94 -7.42 0.44 -3.73
C ILE A 94 -6.36 1.29 -4.45
N SER A 95 -5.55 2.05 -3.71
CA SER A 95 -4.45 2.84 -4.26
C SER A 95 -3.41 1.98 -4.97
N MET A 96 -3.05 0.84 -4.38
CA MET A 96 -2.14 -0.15 -4.95
C MET A 96 -2.66 -0.72 -6.28
N ILE A 97 -3.93 -1.11 -6.33
CA ILE A 97 -4.55 -1.66 -7.55
C ILE A 97 -4.67 -0.58 -8.63
N CYS A 98 -5.23 0.58 -8.30
CA CYS A 98 -5.40 1.67 -9.24
C CYS A 98 -4.05 2.14 -9.79
N GLY A 99 -3.07 2.38 -8.90
CA GLY A 99 -1.72 2.81 -9.28
C GLY A 99 -1.01 1.75 -10.13
N GLY A 100 -1.08 0.48 -9.74
CA GLY A 100 -0.48 -0.61 -10.50
C GLY A 100 -1.09 -0.79 -11.89
N GLN A 101 -2.42 -0.75 -12.00
CA GLN A 101 -3.14 -0.86 -13.28
C GLN A 101 -2.87 0.34 -14.20
N ILE A 102 -2.85 1.56 -13.67
CA ILE A 102 -2.50 2.76 -14.43
C ILE A 102 -1.06 2.66 -14.95
N LEU A 103 -0.11 2.24 -14.11
CA LEU A 103 1.29 2.10 -14.51
C LEU A 103 1.48 1.01 -15.57
N ALA A 104 0.87 -0.17 -15.36
CA ALA A 104 0.89 -1.25 -16.33
C ALA A 104 0.28 -0.81 -17.68
N TYR A 105 -0.87 -0.12 -17.64
CA TYR A 105 -1.45 0.47 -18.86
C TYR A 105 -0.48 1.44 -19.53
N CYS A 106 0.13 2.37 -18.80
CA CYS A 106 1.06 3.33 -19.38
C CYS A 106 2.30 2.68 -20.03
N LEU A 107 2.83 1.60 -19.45
CA LEU A 107 4.06 0.96 -19.94
C LEU A 107 3.81 -0.04 -21.08
N PHE A 108 2.70 -0.77 -21.01
CA PHE A 108 2.40 -1.83 -21.97
C PHE A 108 1.46 -1.37 -23.09
N LYS A 109 0.84 -0.20 -23.00
CA LYS A 109 -0.02 0.37 -24.06
C LYS A 109 0.65 0.43 -25.43
N ASP A 110 1.95 0.71 -25.48
CA ASP A 110 2.70 0.80 -26.75
C ASP A 110 3.37 -0.54 -27.14
N ASN A 111 3.37 -1.54 -26.25
CA ASN A 111 3.95 -2.87 -26.47
C ASN A 111 2.89 -3.93 -26.85
N PHE A 112 1.59 -3.63 -26.70
CA PHE A 112 0.55 -4.41 -27.35
C PHE A 112 0.59 -4.18 -28.86
N ILE A 113 1.52 -4.86 -29.53
CA ILE A 113 1.22 -5.44 -30.84
C ILE A 113 0.06 -6.41 -30.55
N TYR A 114 -1.17 -5.93 -30.62
CA TYR A 114 -2.29 -6.83 -30.85
C TYR A 114 -1.86 -7.66 -32.06
N PRO A 115 -1.77 -9.01 -31.99
CA PRO A 115 -1.83 -9.77 -33.21
C PRO A 115 -3.13 -9.32 -33.86
N ILE A 116 -2.97 -8.62 -34.96
CA ILE A 116 -4.04 -8.22 -35.83
C ILE A 116 -4.87 -9.51 -36.01
N LEU A 117 -6.09 -9.51 -35.49
CA LEU A 117 -7.08 -10.54 -35.77
C LEU A 117 -7.55 -10.34 -37.22
N ASP A 118 -6.61 -10.40 -38.15
CA ASP A 118 -6.86 -10.63 -39.55
C ASP A 118 -6.65 -12.14 -39.76
N ASP A 119 -7.72 -12.79 -40.20
CA ASP A 119 -7.84 -14.20 -40.58
C ASP A 119 -8.03 -15.25 -39.48
N PHE A 120 -9.31 -15.46 -39.10
CA PHE A 120 -9.96 -16.79 -39.11
C PHE A 120 -11.47 -16.66 -39.36
#